data_AF-D3HP97-F1
#
_entry.id   AF-D3HP97-F1
#
_cell.length_a   1.000
_cell.length_b   1.000
_cell.length_c   1.000
_cell.angle_alpha   90.00
_cell.angle_beta   90.00
_cell.angle_gamma   90.00
#
_symmetry.space_group_name_H-M   'P 1'
#
loop_
_entity.id
_entity.type
_entity.pdbx_description
1 polymer ?
#
loop_
_entity_poly.entity_id
_entity_poly.type
_entity_poly.pdbx_seq_one_letter_code
_entity_poly.pdbx_strand_id
1 'polypeptide(L)'
;MERIQTKNGVRKSTGATVIEIMLMIMLLVIFIAIILSIYLHFDWKKSPEAIKEEQDVLIIENAMKFYKLDNGFYPSNTQGIAALIQKPVTEPVPQNWIRYLDKIPNDPWGFAYRYSNPGRFSAIEIYSCGPTQKLGTWAKIKYWLTSSPKINCK
;
A
#
# COMPACT_ATOMS: atom_id res chain seq x y z
N MET A 1 -71.73 30.34 6.10
CA MET A 1 -70.94 30.59 7.34
C MET A 1 -69.98 29.43 7.49
N GLU A 2 -68.70 29.62 7.22
CA GLU A 2 -67.69 28.58 7.42
C GLU A 2 -66.49 29.23 8.14
N ARG A 3 -66.24 28.83 9.39
CA ARG A 3 -65.13 29.38 10.19
C ARG A 3 -63.87 28.58 9.89
N ILE A 4 -62.90 29.21 9.25
CA ILE A 4 -61.54 28.69 9.12
C ILE A 4 -60.86 28.75 10.49
N GLN A 5 -60.62 27.58 11.10
CA GLN A 5 -59.82 27.43 12.33
C GLN A 5 -58.36 27.19 11.95
N THR A 6 -57.53 28.23 11.99
CA THR A 6 -56.07 28.11 11.86
C THR A 6 -55.46 27.63 13.18
N LYS A 7 -55.12 26.34 13.29
CA LYS A 7 -54.34 25.80 14.41
C LYS A 7 -52.88 26.26 14.30
N ASN A 8 -52.54 27.36 14.96
CA ASN A 8 -51.13 27.73 15.18
C ASN A 8 -50.54 26.84 16.27
N GLY A 9 -49.79 25.82 15.86
CA GLY A 9 -49.02 24.97 16.77
C GLY A 9 -47.83 25.73 17.35
N VAL A 10 -47.90 26.07 18.64
CA VAL A 10 -46.76 26.64 19.37
C VAL A 10 -45.66 25.57 19.46
N ARG A 11 -44.54 25.79 18.75
CA ARG A 11 -43.36 24.93 18.91
C ARG A 11 -42.77 25.20 20.29
N LYS A 12 -42.78 24.19 21.18
CA LYS A 12 -42.05 24.25 22.44
C LYS A 12 -40.55 24.24 22.14
N SER A 13 -39.84 25.32 22.49
CA SER A 13 -38.39 25.32 22.51
C SER A 13 -37.92 24.58 23.76
N THR A 14 -37.44 23.35 23.61
CA THR A 14 -36.66 22.67 24.63
C THR A 14 -35.26 23.31 24.70
N GLY A 15 -34.87 23.79 25.88
CA GLY A 15 -33.52 24.31 26.12
C GLY A 15 -32.50 23.18 26.14
N ALA A 16 -31.31 23.43 25.60
CA ALA A 16 -30.21 22.47 25.62
C ALA A 16 -29.71 22.25 27.06
N THR A 17 -29.36 21.01 27.38
CA THR A 17 -28.78 20.70 28.70
C THR A 17 -27.27 20.96 28.69
N VAL A 18 -26.70 21.32 29.85
CA VAL A 18 -25.24 21.55 29.96
C VAL A 18 -24.45 20.30 29.56
N ILE A 19 -24.96 19.11 29.92
CA ILE A 19 -24.34 17.83 29.58
C ILE A 19 -24.32 17.54 28.07
N GLU A 20 -25.35 17.97 27.34
CA GLU A 20 -25.42 17.81 25.88
C GLU A 20 -24.31 18.61 25.18
N ILE A 21 -24.09 19.84 25.63
CA ILE A 21 -23.01 20.69 25.11
C ILE A 21 -21.63 20.12 25.46
N MET A 22 -21.45 19.56 26.66
CA MET A 22 -20.18 18.92 27.05
C MET A 22 -19.85 17.70 26.19
N LEU A 23 -20.84 16.83 25.94
CA LEU A 23 -20.64 15.64 25.10
C LEU A 23 -20.30 16.03 23.65
N MET A 24 -20.88 17.10 23.13
CA MET A 24 -20.53 17.59 21.79
C MET A 24 -19.08 18.05 21.69
N ILE A 25 -18.59 18.84 22.66
CA ILE A 25 -17.21 19.32 22.64
C ILE A 25 -16.23 18.15 22.76
N MET A 26 -16.52 17.17 23.62
CA MET A 26 -15.71 15.96 23.73
C MET A 26 -15.62 15.20 22.39
N LEU A 27 -16.75 15.01 21.71
CA LEU A 27 -16.77 14.36 20.40
C LEU A 27 -16.00 15.18 19.37
N LEU A 28 -16.14 16.50 19.35
CA LEU A 28 -15.41 17.37 18.41
C LEU A 28 -13.89 17.26 18.58
N VAL A 29 -13.39 17.20 19.81
CA VAL A 29 -11.94 17.01 20.05
C VAL A 29 -11.46 15.66 19.48
N ILE A 30 -12.22 14.59 19.70
CA ILE A 30 -11.91 13.25 19.17
C ILE A 30 -11.93 13.26 17.64
N PHE A 31 -12.95 13.90 17.03
CA PHE A 31 -13.04 14.04 15.58
C PHE A 31 -11.85 14.80 14.99
N ILE A 32 -11.46 15.93 15.60
CA ILE A 32 -10.32 16.73 15.14
C ILE A 32 -9.02 15.90 15.16
N ALA A 33 -8.79 15.12 16.23
CA ALA A 33 -7.60 14.27 16.33
C ALA A 33 -7.53 13.22 15.21
N ILE A 34 -8.67 12.59 14.88
CA ILE A 34 -8.74 11.60 13.80
C ILE A 34 -8.49 12.26 12.44
N ILE A 35 -9.12 13.40 12.16
CA ILE A 35 -8.97 14.13 10.89
C ILE A 35 -7.51 14.52 10.66
N LEU A 36 -6.84 15.06 11.69
CA LEU A 36 -5.43 15.44 11.60
C LEU A 36 -4.53 14.24 11.30
N SER A 37 -4.76 13.11 11.97
CA SER A 37 -4.01 11.87 11.72
C SER A 37 -4.15 11.42 10.27
N ILE A 38 -5.37 11.38 9.74
CA ILE A 38 -5.62 10.97 8.34
C ILE A 38 -4.96 11.95 7.36
N TYR A 39 -5.07 13.25 7.60
CA TYR A 39 -4.53 14.28 6.72
C TYR A 39 -2.99 14.22 6.62
N LEU A 40 -2.30 13.97 7.73
CA LEU A 40 -0.83 13.85 7.74
C LEU A 40 -0.32 12.58 7.06
N HIS A 41 -1.10 11.50 7.07
CA HIS A 41 -0.73 10.24 6.40
C HIS A 41 -1.05 10.25 4.89
N PHE A 42 -1.88 11.19 4.42
CA PHE A 42 -2.16 11.37 3.00
C PHE A 42 -1.06 12.20 2.32
N ASP A 43 -0.10 11.51 1.71
CA ASP A 43 0.92 12.15 0.88
C ASP A 43 0.33 12.53 -0.49
N TRP A 44 -0.30 13.70 -0.54
CA TRP A 44 -0.90 14.30 -1.75
C TRP A 44 0.09 14.58 -2.88
N LYS A 45 1.40 14.41 -2.64
CA LYS A 45 2.46 14.59 -3.65
C LYS A 45 2.84 13.29 -4.35
N LYS A 46 2.45 12.12 -3.83
CA LYS A 46 2.73 10.86 -4.53
C LYS A 46 1.77 10.72 -5.70
N SER A 47 2.35 10.49 -6.88
CA SER A 47 1.55 10.16 -8.05
C SER A 47 0.82 8.82 -7.80
N PRO A 48 -0.42 8.64 -8.29
CA PRO A 48 -1.16 7.38 -8.12
C PRO A 48 -0.36 6.15 -8.57
N GLU A 49 0.50 6.33 -9.56
CA GLU A 49 1.42 5.31 -10.07
C GLU A 49 2.44 4.91 -9.00
N ALA A 50 3.08 5.89 -8.34
CA ALA A 50 4.06 5.60 -7.30
C ALA A 50 3.46 4.85 -6.11
N ILE A 51 2.21 5.15 -5.74
CA ILE A 51 1.48 4.45 -4.68
C ILE A 51 1.21 3.00 -5.08
N LYS A 52 0.75 2.79 -6.31
CA LYS A 52 0.50 1.45 -6.83
C LYS A 52 1.79 0.63 -6.90
N GLU A 53 2.88 1.23 -7.37
CA GLU A 53 4.18 0.59 -7.45
C GLU A 53 4.66 0.10 -6.06
N GLU A 54 4.49 0.94 -5.03
CA GLU A 54 4.84 0.62 -3.65
C GLU A 54 4.00 -0.55 -3.10
N GLN A 55 2.70 -0.56 -3.36
CA GLN A 55 1.80 -1.64 -2.94
C GLN A 55 2.13 -2.96 -3.63
N ASP A 56 2.34 -2.94 -4.94
CA ASP A 56 2.67 -4.13 -5.73
C ASP A 56 3.99 -4.76 -5.26
N VAL A 57 5.01 -3.94 -5.00
CA VAL A 57 6.29 -4.41 -4.46
C VAL A 57 6.13 -5.03 -3.08
N LEU A 58 5.36 -4.40 -2.19
CA LEU A 58 5.11 -4.92 -0.85
C LEU A 58 4.41 -6.28 -0.89
N ILE A 59 3.45 -6.46 -1.80
CA ILE A 59 2.75 -7.72 -2.01
C ILE A 59 3.74 -8.80 -2.46
N ILE A 60 4.58 -8.51 -3.45
CA ILE A 60 5.58 -9.46 -3.96
C ILE A 60 6.64 -9.78 -2.88
N GLU A 61 7.12 -8.79 -2.13
CA GLU A 61 8.06 -8.99 -1.03
C GLU A 61 7.49 -9.92 0.05
N ASN A 62 6.22 -9.73 0.41
CA ASN A 62 5.56 -10.58 1.40
C ASN A 62 5.38 -12.01 0.89
N ALA A 63 4.98 -12.18 -0.38
CA ALA A 63 4.91 -13.50 -1.03
C ALA A 63 6.28 -14.21 -1.03
N MET A 64 7.37 -13.48 -1.29
CA MET A 64 8.73 -14.03 -1.20
C MET A 64 9.11 -14.44 0.23
N LYS A 65 8.70 -13.66 1.25
CA LYS A 65 8.93 -14.03 2.66
C LYS A 65 8.20 -15.32 3.01
N PHE A 66 6.96 -15.50 2.55
CA PHE A 66 6.22 -16.75 2.73
C PHE A 66 6.88 -17.92 2.00
N TYR A 67 7.33 -17.71 0.76
CA TYR A 67 8.09 -18.73 0.03
C TYR A 67 9.30 -19.20 0.83
N LYS A 68 10.08 -18.27 1.40
CA LYS A 68 11.23 -18.61 2.25
C LYS A 68 10.81 -19.28 3.54
N LEU A 69 9.68 -18.91 4.14
CA LEU A 69 9.19 -19.53 5.36
C LEU A 69 8.92 -21.03 5.15
N ASP A 70 8.30 -21.38 4.02
CA ASP A 70 7.92 -22.78 3.74
C ASP A 70 9.06 -23.63 3.19
N ASN A 71 9.97 -23.02 2.41
CA ASN A 71 11.03 -23.73 1.69
C ASN A 71 12.43 -23.51 2.28
N GLY A 72 12.60 -22.57 3.21
CA GLY A 72 13.87 -22.23 3.87
C GLY A 72 14.78 -21.28 3.08
N PHE A 73 14.56 -21.11 1.78
CA PHE A 73 15.38 -20.25 0.89
C PHE A 73 14.51 -19.37 -0.01
N TYR A 74 15.08 -18.28 -0.50
CA TYR A 74 14.45 -17.48 -1.55
C TYR A 74 14.71 -18.09 -2.93
N PRO A 75 13.84 -17.84 -3.93
CA PRO A 75 14.10 -18.25 -5.31
C PRO A 75 15.44 -17.72 -5.83
N SER A 76 16.04 -18.42 -6.79
CA SER A 76 17.25 -17.94 -7.46
C SER A 76 16.94 -16.81 -8.44
N ASN A 77 17.97 -16.08 -8.91
CA ASN A 77 17.76 -15.02 -9.92
C ASN A 77 17.20 -15.54 -11.24
N THR A 78 17.50 -16.81 -11.59
CA THR A 78 16.99 -17.44 -12.81
C THR A 78 15.52 -17.86 -12.67
N GLN A 79 15.10 -18.26 -11.46
CA GLN A 79 13.70 -18.54 -11.15
C GLN A 79 12.88 -17.25 -11.02
N GLY A 80 13.44 -16.24 -10.35
CA GLY A 80 12.88 -14.90 -10.21
C GLY A 80 11.49 -14.87 -9.56
N ILE A 81 10.71 -13.85 -9.92
CA ILE A 81 9.34 -13.64 -9.41
C ILE A 81 8.38 -14.71 -9.93
N ALA A 82 8.67 -15.33 -11.07
CA ALA A 82 7.85 -16.39 -11.65
C ALA A 82 7.69 -17.59 -10.71
N ALA A 83 8.66 -17.83 -9.82
CA ALA A 83 8.61 -18.88 -8.79
C ALA A 83 7.43 -18.74 -7.81
N LEU A 84 6.81 -17.56 -7.71
CA LEU A 84 5.64 -17.34 -6.85
C LEU A 84 4.33 -17.86 -7.45
N ILE A 85 4.27 -18.01 -8.78
CA ILE A 85 3.06 -18.44 -9.51
C ILE A 85 3.20 -19.86 -10.03
N GLN A 86 4.40 -20.21 -10.50
CA GLN A 86 4.71 -21.51 -11.05
C GLN A 86 5.81 -22.15 -10.24
N LYS A 87 5.63 -23.44 -9.91
CA LYS A 87 6.65 -24.22 -9.23
C LYS A 87 7.92 -24.26 -10.08
N PRO A 88 9.06 -23.77 -9.58
CA PRO A 88 10.30 -23.84 -10.33
C PRO A 88 10.79 -25.29 -10.43
N VAL A 89 11.29 -25.64 -11.61
CA VAL A 89 11.88 -26.95 -11.91
C VAL A 89 13.41 -26.92 -11.88
N THR A 90 13.99 -25.72 -11.87
CA THR A 90 15.43 -25.50 -11.77
C THR A 90 15.87 -25.54 -10.30
N GLU A 91 17.11 -25.95 -10.06
CA GLU A 91 17.66 -25.92 -8.70
C GLU A 91 17.85 -24.49 -8.19
N PRO A 92 17.55 -24.20 -6.91
CA PRO A 92 17.02 -25.12 -5.89
C PRO A 92 15.51 -25.37 -6.05
N VAL A 93 15.12 -26.66 -6.09
CA VAL A 93 13.71 -27.06 -6.27
C VAL A 93 12.99 -27.07 -4.92
N PRO A 94 11.90 -26.30 -4.75
CA PRO A 94 11.15 -26.24 -3.50
C PRO A 94 10.34 -27.52 -3.26
N GLN A 95 10.43 -28.05 -2.04
CA GLN A 95 9.68 -29.23 -1.63
C GLN A 95 8.23 -28.89 -1.26
N ASN A 96 8.03 -27.84 -0.46
CA ASN A 96 6.73 -27.44 0.09
C ASN A 96 6.11 -26.27 -0.70
N TRP A 97 6.28 -26.28 -2.02
CA TRP A 97 5.79 -25.18 -2.85
C TRP A 97 4.26 -25.15 -2.93
N ILE A 98 3.71 -23.96 -2.70
CA ILE A 98 2.34 -23.60 -3.05
C ILE A 98 2.33 -22.39 -3.97
N ARG A 99 1.19 -22.08 -4.57
CA ARG A 99 1.00 -20.82 -5.29
C ARG A 99 0.92 -19.67 -4.28
N TYR A 100 1.92 -18.78 -4.28
CA TYR A 100 1.98 -17.63 -3.37
C TYR A 100 1.34 -16.38 -3.95
N LEU A 101 1.12 -16.35 -5.26
CA LEU A 101 0.50 -15.24 -5.96
C LEU A 101 -0.36 -15.75 -7.12
N ASP A 102 -1.54 -15.14 -7.33
CA ASP A 102 -2.41 -15.52 -8.44
C ASP A 102 -1.89 -15.01 -9.79
N LYS A 103 -1.46 -13.75 -9.81
CA LYS A 103 -0.88 -13.07 -10.97
C LYS A 103 0.19 -12.08 -10.54
N ILE A 104 1.24 -11.94 -11.34
CA ILE A 104 2.25 -10.90 -11.10
C ILE A 104 1.67 -9.60 -11.65
N PRO A 105 1.48 -8.56 -10.82
CA PRO A 105 1.09 -7.26 -11.33
C PRO A 105 2.22 -6.72 -12.21
N ASN A 106 1.84 -6.04 -13.30
CA ASN A 106 2.78 -5.19 -14.01
C ASN A 106 2.87 -3.87 -13.30
N ASP A 107 4.05 -3.24 -13.39
CA ASP A 107 4.21 -1.91 -12.86
C ASP A 107 3.26 -0.90 -13.57
N PRO A 108 3.04 0.29 -12.99
CA PRO A 108 2.17 1.30 -13.59
C PRO A 108 2.58 1.76 -15.00
N TRP A 109 3.82 1.50 -15.40
CA TRP A 109 4.39 1.90 -16.68
C TRP A 109 4.45 0.74 -17.70
N GLY A 110 3.89 -0.42 -17.34
CA GLY A 110 3.77 -1.59 -18.22
C GLY A 110 5.00 -2.50 -18.25
N PHE A 111 6.00 -2.28 -17.41
CA PHE A 111 7.17 -3.15 -17.28
C PHE A 111 6.96 -4.20 -16.18
N ALA A 112 7.63 -5.34 -16.35
CA ALA A 112 7.67 -6.38 -15.32
C ALA A 112 8.59 -5.97 -14.17
N TYR A 113 8.21 -6.31 -12.94
CA TYR A 113 9.07 -6.17 -11.77
C TYR A 113 10.34 -7.02 -11.92
N ARG A 114 11.47 -6.49 -11.46
CA ARG A 114 12.75 -7.18 -11.43
C ARG A 114 13.06 -7.66 -10.01
N TYR A 115 13.80 -8.74 -9.94
CA TYR A 115 14.19 -9.41 -8.71
C TYR A 115 15.71 -9.58 -8.64
N SER A 116 16.28 -9.36 -7.46
CA SER A 116 17.70 -9.58 -7.18
C SER A 116 17.88 -10.31 -5.86
N ASN A 117 18.67 -11.37 -5.90
CA ASN A 117 19.12 -12.17 -4.76
C ASN A 117 20.62 -12.50 -4.92
N PRO A 118 21.51 -11.96 -4.08
CA PRO A 118 21.21 -11.08 -2.95
C PRO A 118 20.70 -9.69 -3.38
N GLY A 119 19.90 -9.07 -2.53
CA GLY A 119 19.54 -7.65 -2.66
C GLY A 119 20.64 -6.72 -2.16
N ARG A 120 20.61 -5.45 -2.55
CA ARG A 120 21.65 -4.47 -2.15
C ARG A 120 21.50 -4.02 -0.69
N PHE A 121 20.27 -3.90 -0.19
CA PHE A 121 19.93 -3.38 1.14
C PHE A 121 19.19 -4.40 2.02
N SER A 122 18.86 -5.55 1.46
CA SER A 122 18.09 -6.62 2.11
C SER A 122 18.46 -7.94 1.48
N ALA A 123 18.05 -9.05 2.11
CA ALA A 123 18.34 -10.40 1.59
C ALA A 123 17.89 -10.56 0.13
N ILE A 124 16.76 -9.96 -0.23
CA ILE A 124 16.27 -9.84 -1.60
C ILE A 124 15.88 -8.39 -1.89
N GLU A 125 15.83 -8.03 -3.17
CA GLU A 125 15.39 -6.73 -3.65
C GLU A 125 14.44 -6.93 -4.83
N ILE A 126 13.27 -6.30 -4.78
CA ILE A 126 12.30 -6.27 -5.86
C ILE A 126 12.19 -4.81 -6.29
N TYR A 127 12.28 -4.52 -7.58
CA TYR A 127 12.24 -3.14 -8.06
C TYR A 127 11.56 -3.00 -9.42
N SER A 128 10.96 -1.84 -9.66
CA SER A 128 10.50 -1.43 -10.99
C SER A 128 11.47 -0.41 -11.59
N CYS A 129 11.54 -0.44 -12.92
CA CYS A 129 12.35 0.46 -13.73
C CYS A 129 11.72 1.85 -13.93
N GLY A 130 10.51 2.08 -13.42
CA GLY A 130 9.83 3.36 -13.47
C GLY A 130 9.56 3.89 -14.90
N PRO A 131 9.06 5.14 -15.03
CA PRO A 131 8.73 5.74 -16.31
C PRO A 131 9.95 6.04 -17.20
N THR A 132 11.14 6.13 -16.60
CA THR A 132 12.35 6.62 -17.28
C THR A 132 13.43 5.55 -17.48
N GLN A 133 13.09 4.26 -17.29
CA GLN A 133 14.07 3.17 -17.14
C GLN A 133 15.12 3.45 -16.05
N LYS A 134 14.77 4.32 -15.10
CA LYS A 134 15.52 4.61 -13.87
C LYS A 134 14.61 4.26 -12.72
N LEU A 135 15.21 3.68 -11.69
CA LEU A 135 14.59 3.25 -10.44
C LEU A 135 13.32 4.05 -10.08
N GLY A 136 12.20 3.34 -9.91
CA GLY A 136 10.91 3.94 -9.59
C GLY A 136 10.91 4.76 -8.29
N THR A 137 9.88 5.58 -8.09
CA THR A 137 9.88 6.63 -7.05
C THR A 137 10.00 6.06 -5.63
N TRP A 138 9.35 4.93 -5.33
CA TRP A 138 9.45 4.32 -3.99
C TRP A 138 10.86 3.75 -3.71
N ALA A 139 11.54 3.29 -4.76
CA ALA A 139 12.94 2.90 -4.70
C ALA A 139 13.88 4.12 -4.83
N LYS A 140 13.38 5.33 -5.06
CA LYS A 140 14.16 6.55 -4.78
C LYS A 140 14.06 6.94 -3.30
N ILE A 141 12.88 6.74 -2.72
CA ILE A 141 12.58 6.98 -1.31
C ILE A 141 13.49 6.10 -0.44
N LYS A 142 13.50 4.77 -0.55
CA LYS A 142 14.37 3.92 0.28
C LYS A 142 15.91 4.21 0.16
N TYR A 143 16.36 4.96 -0.84
CA TYR A 143 17.76 5.06 -1.27
C TYR A 143 18.34 6.49 -1.18
N TRP A 144 17.64 7.45 -0.53
CA TRP A 144 18.02 8.87 -0.45
C TRP A 144 19.39 9.18 0.21
N LEU A 145 20.15 8.17 0.66
CA LEU A 145 21.47 8.31 1.28
C LEU A 145 22.65 7.87 0.39
N THR A 146 22.42 7.40 -0.85
CA THR A 146 23.51 6.87 -1.69
C THR A 146 23.46 7.43 -3.11
N SER A 147 24.64 7.63 -3.71
CA SER A 147 24.81 8.06 -5.09
C SER A 147 23.99 7.20 -6.05
N SER A 148 23.27 7.85 -6.97
CA SER A 148 22.33 7.27 -7.94
C SER A 148 22.69 5.83 -8.34
N PRO A 149 21.95 4.81 -7.87
CA PRO A 149 22.30 3.44 -8.15
C PRO A 149 22.21 3.20 -9.67
N LYS A 150 23.32 2.75 -10.28
CA LYS A 150 23.32 2.24 -11.66
C LYS A 150 22.50 0.95 -11.66
N ILE A 151 21.22 1.08 -11.94
CA ILE A 151 20.31 -0.04 -12.14
C ILE A 151 20.19 -0.21 -13.64
N ASN A 152 20.66 -1.35 -14.11
CA ASN A 152 20.65 -1.65 -15.53
C ASN A 152 19.24 -2.12 -15.90
N CYS A 153 18.42 -1.17 -16.32
CA CYS A 153 17.09 -1.41 -16.86
C CYS A 153 17.09 -1.71 -18.36
N LYS A 154 18.27 -1.94 -18.97
CA LYS A 154 18.34 -2.55 -20.31
C LYS A 154 17.84 -4.00 -20.28
#